data_AF-A0A942QLX3-F1
#
_entry.id   AF-A0A942QLX3-F1
#
_cell.length_a   1.000
_cell.length_b   1.000
_cell.length_c   1.000
_cell.angle_alpha   90.00
_cell.angle_beta   90.00
_cell.angle_gamma   90.00
#
_symmetry.space_group_name_H-M   'P 1'
#
loop_
_entity.id
_entity.type
_entity.pdbx_description
1 polymer ?
#
loop_
_entity_poly.entity_id
_entity_poly.type
_entity_poly.pdbx_seq_one_letter_code
_entity_poly.pdbx_strand_id
1 'polypeptide(L)'
;MLLKMELRGNKPLVLVKFCGGCNPVIDRLAVFYKLKELLFWTHQVKAATLPAADWFVIISGCRINCTSVPKEWTNQEKMILITGNAVNKCFVNENELAANIARIITSTCVNN
;
A
#
# COMPACT_ATOMS: atom_id res chain seq x y z
N MET A 1 -35.52 15.20 -13.03
CA MET A 1 -34.27 15.96 -13.22
C MET A 1 -33.36 15.66 -12.03
N LEU A 2 -32.33 14.84 -12.28
CA LEU A 2 -31.14 14.55 -11.46
C LEU A 2 -31.35 14.02 -10.02
N LEU A 3 -31.43 12.70 -9.91
CA LEU A 3 -30.87 11.96 -8.77
C LEU A 3 -29.39 12.35 -8.64
N LYS A 4 -29.03 13.09 -7.60
CA LYS A 4 -27.62 13.25 -7.20
C LYS A 4 -27.15 11.91 -6.64
N MET A 5 -26.10 11.38 -7.26
CA MET A 5 -25.41 10.14 -6.92
C MET A 5 -24.92 10.13 -5.47
N GLU A 6 -25.77 9.71 -4.54
CA GLU A 6 -25.38 9.29 -3.19
C GLU A 6 -24.95 7.82 -3.21
N LEU A 7 -23.79 7.54 -3.82
CA LEU A 7 -23.12 6.24 -3.68
C LEU A 7 -21.60 6.45 -3.58
N ARG A 8 -21.14 6.97 -2.44
CA ARG A 8 -19.76 6.77 -1.98
C ARG A 8 -19.78 6.55 -0.49
N GLY A 9 -20.01 5.30 -0.07
CA GLY A 9 -19.55 4.85 1.23
C GLY A 9 -18.06 5.21 1.40
N ASN A 10 -17.61 5.42 2.63
CA ASN A 10 -16.24 5.82 2.91
C ASN A 10 -15.28 4.80 2.28
N LYS A 11 -14.50 5.20 1.26
CA LYS A 11 -13.57 4.29 0.57
C LYS A 11 -12.62 3.67 1.60
N PRO A 12 -12.34 2.36 1.55
CA PRO A 12 -11.39 1.74 2.46
C PRO A 12 -10.03 2.44 2.40
N LEU A 13 -9.39 2.56 3.56
CA LEU A 13 -8.16 3.32 3.76
C LEU A 13 -6.95 2.39 3.69
N VAL A 14 -5.96 2.78 2.90
CA VAL A 14 -4.62 2.18 2.83
C VAL A 14 -3.63 3.18 3.41
N LEU A 15 -2.94 2.82 4.49
CA LEU A 15 -1.87 3.62 5.06
C LEU A 15 -0.50 3.09 4.65
N VAL A 16 0.34 4.00 4.16
CA VAL A 16 1.66 3.70 3.64
C VAL A 16 2.74 4.27 4.55
N LYS A 17 3.54 3.41 5.15
CA LYS A 17 4.75 3.79 5.88
C LYS A 17 5.97 3.63 4.98
N PHE A 18 6.88 4.59 5.06
CA PHE A 18 8.11 4.61 4.26
C PHE A 18 9.33 4.25 5.11
N CYS A 19 10.27 3.53 4.49
CA CYS A 19 11.58 3.20 5.05
C CYS A 19 12.63 3.12 3.93
N GLY A 20 13.88 2.85 4.29
CA GLY A 20 14.93 2.45 3.36
C GLY A 20 15.43 3.57 2.47
N GLY A 21 15.35 4.82 2.94
CA GLY A 21 15.92 5.97 2.27
C GLY A 21 17.42 6.17 2.44
N CYS A 22 18.05 5.40 3.34
CA CYS A 22 19.49 5.43 3.51
C CYS A 22 20.26 4.84 2.31
N ASN A 23 19.75 3.76 1.71
CA ASN A 23 20.37 3.05 0.58
C ASN A 23 19.29 2.51 -0.37
N PRO A 24 18.55 3.39 -1.07
CA PRO A 24 17.41 2.97 -1.87
C PRO A 24 17.86 2.18 -3.11
N VAL A 25 17.19 1.06 -3.34
CA VAL A 25 17.26 0.24 -4.56
C VAL A 25 16.04 0.48 -5.46
N ILE A 26 15.02 1.18 -4.94
CA ILE A 26 13.80 1.58 -5.64
C ILE A 26 13.44 3.03 -5.30
N ASP A 27 12.73 3.70 -6.19
CA ASP A 27 12.04 4.96 -5.91
C ASP A 27 10.70 4.70 -5.18
N ARG A 28 10.77 4.74 -3.85
CA ARG A 28 9.60 4.56 -2.98
C ARG A 28 8.48 5.58 -3.22
N LEU A 29 8.78 6.79 -3.69
CA LEU A 29 7.77 7.82 -3.95
C LEU A 29 7.07 7.55 -5.26
N ALA A 30 7.81 7.16 -6.31
CA ALA A 30 7.22 6.72 -7.58
C ALA A 30 6.27 5.54 -7.37
N VAL A 31 6.67 4.53 -6.59
CA VAL A 31 5.81 3.38 -6.23
C VAL A 31 4.55 3.85 -5.50
N PHE A 32 4.68 4.76 -4.54
CA PHE A 32 3.53 5.31 -3.80
C PHE A 32 2.55 6.06 -4.70
N TYR A 33 3.02 6.99 -5.52
CA TYR A 33 2.14 7.74 -6.42
C TYR A 33 1.47 6.83 -7.43
N LYS A 34 2.21 5.85 -7.97
CA LYS A 34 1.61 4.86 -8.88
C LYS A 34 0.54 4.02 -8.20
N LEU A 35 0.76 3.62 -6.95
CA LEU A 35 -0.23 2.91 -6.14
C LEU A 35 -1.49 3.78 -5.91
N LYS A 36 -1.33 5.08 -5.62
CA LYS A 36 -2.46 6.01 -5.50
C LYS A 36 -3.28 6.09 -6.79
N GLU A 37 -2.63 6.14 -7.95
CA GLU A 37 -3.32 6.15 -9.25
C GLU A 37 -4.15 4.89 -9.46
N LEU A 38 -3.54 3.71 -9.26
CA LEU A 38 -4.18 2.42 -9.49
C LEU A 38 -5.39 2.18 -8.58
N LEU A 39 -5.33 2.66 -7.35
CA LEU A 39 -6.39 2.48 -6.36
C LEU A 39 -7.35 3.68 -6.26
N PHE A 40 -7.16 4.73 -7.06
CA PHE A 40 -7.87 6.01 -6.92
C PHE A 40 -9.39 5.84 -6.84
N TRP A 41 -9.96 4.93 -7.62
CA TRP A 41 -11.40 4.72 -7.68
C TRP A 41 -11.95 3.87 -6.52
N THR A 42 -11.15 2.95 -5.98
CA THR A 42 -11.60 1.92 -5.03
C THR A 42 -11.19 2.21 -3.59
N HIS A 43 -10.05 2.85 -3.34
CA HIS A 43 -9.50 3.08 -2.01
C HIS A 43 -9.00 4.52 -1.81
N GLN A 44 -8.83 4.91 -0.56
CA GLN A 44 -8.02 6.07 -0.19
C GLN A 44 -6.62 5.60 0.17
N VAL A 45 -5.59 6.15 -0.46
CA VAL A 45 -4.19 5.82 -0.16
C VAL A 45 -3.51 7.05 0.44
N LYS A 46 -3.02 6.94 1.68
CA LYS A 46 -2.40 8.04 2.44
C LYS A 46 -1.08 7.60 3.06
N ALA A 47 -0.17 8.56 3.26
CA ALA A 47 1.01 8.32 4.09
C ALA A 47 0.56 8.09 5.55
N ALA A 48 1.22 7.16 6.23
CA ALA A 48 0.91 6.76 7.60
C ALA A 48 1.09 7.95 8.56
N THR A 49 -0.04 8.49 9.01
CA THR A 49 -0.15 9.55 10.02
C THR A 49 -1.26 9.24 11.05
N LEU A 50 -2.00 8.15 10.82
CA LEU A 50 -3.17 7.73 11.58
C LEU A 50 -2.93 6.32 12.16
N PRO A 51 -3.57 5.97 13.28
CA PRO A 51 -3.37 4.67 13.93
C PRO A 51 -4.14 3.52 13.28
N ALA A 52 -5.16 3.79 12.45
CA ALA A 52 -6.07 2.77 11.94
C ALA A 52 -6.35 2.91 10.43
N ALA A 53 -6.42 1.77 9.74
CA ALA A 53 -6.75 1.65 8.32
C ALA A 53 -7.17 0.21 7.99
N ASP A 54 -7.77 0.01 6.82
CA ASP A 54 -8.15 -1.31 6.32
C ASP A 54 -6.94 -2.09 5.80
N TRP A 55 -5.93 -1.38 5.29
CA TRP A 55 -4.67 -1.97 4.80
C TRP A 55 -3.47 -1.16 5.26
N PHE A 56 -2.38 -1.88 5.53
CA PHE A 56 -1.10 -1.32 5.89
C PHE A 56 -0.04 -1.73 4.88
N VAL A 57 0.65 -0.76 4.30
CA VAL A 57 1.73 -1.01 3.34
C VAL A 57 3.01 -0.40 3.87
N ILE A 58 4.07 -1.19 3.95
CA ILE A 58 5.42 -0.69 4.24
C ILE A 58 6.21 -0.71 2.94
N ILE A 59 6.60 0.47 2.46
CA ILE A 59 7.49 0.61 1.31
C ILE A 59 8.90 0.91 1.83
N SER A 60 9.73 -0.13 1.93
CA SER A 60 11.16 0.04 2.19
C SER A 60 11.91 0.15 0.88
N GLY A 61 12.57 1.29 0.67
CA GLY A 61 13.42 1.53 -0.49
C GLY A 61 14.64 0.59 -0.55
N CYS A 62 15.09 0.06 0.58
CA CYS A 62 16.24 -0.84 0.68
C CYS A 62 15.83 -2.26 1.08
N ARG A 63 16.72 -3.22 0.85
CA ARG A 63 16.50 -4.65 1.16
C ARG A 63 16.48 -4.96 2.67
N ILE A 64 17.16 -4.15 3.49
CA ILE A 64 17.34 -4.39 4.94
C ILE A 64 16.03 -4.15 5.70
N ASN A 65 15.23 -3.16 5.29
CA ASN A 65 13.99 -2.78 5.97
C ASN A 65 14.17 -2.60 7.48
N CYS A 66 15.03 -1.65 7.89
CA CYS A 66 15.32 -1.40 9.30
C CYS A 66 14.16 -0.75 10.08
N THR A 67 13.02 -0.46 9.46
CA THR A 67 11.91 0.15 10.19
C THR A 67 11.25 -0.88 11.07
N SER A 68 10.94 -0.47 12.31
CA SER A 68 9.96 -1.17 13.12
C SER A 68 8.58 -1.09 12.46
N VAL A 69 7.89 -2.23 12.46
CA VAL A 69 6.45 -2.29 12.20
C VAL A 69 5.76 -1.75 13.45
N PRO A 70 4.87 -0.75 13.34
CA PRO A 70 4.07 -0.31 14.49
C PRO A 70 3.32 -1.50 15.12
N LYS A 71 3.24 -1.56 16.45
CA LYS A 71 2.61 -2.70 17.15
C LYS A 71 1.13 -2.87 16.79
N GLU A 72 0.50 -1.78 16.38
CA GLU A 72 -0.88 -1.71 15.91
C GLU A 72 -1.07 -2.44 14.57
N TRP A 73 0.02 -2.65 13.82
CA TRP A 73 0.01 -3.25 12.48
C TRP A 73 0.45 -4.73 12.52
N THR A 74 1.16 -5.16 13.55
CA THR A 74 1.81 -6.49 13.62
C THR A 74 0.85 -7.68 13.67
N ASN A 75 -0.43 -7.45 14.00
CA ASN A 75 -1.47 -8.49 14.06
C ASN A 75 -2.50 -8.39 12.94
N GLN A 76 -2.19 -7.68 11.85
CA GLN A 76 -3.15 -7.43 10.79
C GLN A 76 -2.87 -8.31 9.57
N GLU A 77 -3.84 -9.15 9.19
CA GLU A 77 -3.80 -9.98 7.96
C GLU A 77 -3.64 -9.14 6.68
N LYS A 78 -3.90 -7.84 6.75
CA LYS A 78 -3.88 -6.88 5.64
C LYS A 78 -2.64 -5.99 5.63
N MET A 79 -1.49 -6.55 6.05
CA MET A 79 -0.19 -5.89 5.97
C MET A 79 0.62 -6.40 4.77
N ILE A 80 1.12 -5.48 3.94
CA ILE A 80 2.00 -5.77 2.80
C ILE A 80 3.36 -5.14 3.06
N LEU A 81 4.43 -5.94 2.92
CA LEU A 81 5.81 -5.47 3.10
C LEU A 81 6.60 -5.54 1.79
N ILE A 82 7.17 -4.40 1.40
CA ILE A 82 8.09 -4.27 0.27
C ILE A 82 9.50 -3.98 0.79
N THR A 83 10.50 -4.75 0.34
CA THR A 83 11.91 -4.57 0.71
C THR A 83 12.79 -4.47 -0.53
N GLY A 84 13.08 -3.24 -0.97
CA GLY A 84 13.72 -3.00 -2.27
C GLY A 84 12.81 -3.49 -3.40
N ASN A 85 13.35 -4.31 -4.30
CA ASN A 85 12.59 -4.88 -5.43
C ASN A 85 11.89 -6.21 -5.08
N ALA A 86 11.65 -6.50 -3.80
CA ALA A 86 10.93 -7.70 -3.36
C ALA A 86 9.57 -7.35 -2.74
N VAL A 87 8.51 -8.01 -3.22
CA VAL A 87 7.16 -8.02 -2.60
C VAL A 87 7.00 -9.37 -1.90
N ASN A 88 6.84 -9.41 -0.57
CA ASN A 88 6.64 -10.66 0.17
C ASN A 88 7.67 -11.77 -0.19
N LYS A 89 8.95 -11.40 -0.40
CA LYS A 89 10.08 -12.27 -0.81
C LYS A 89 10.15 -12.68 -2.28
N CYS A 90 9.23 -12.25 -3.14
CA CYS A 90 9.32 -12.42 -4.59
C CYS A 90 9.95 -11.17 -5.23
N PHE A 91 11.03 -11.35 -6.00
CA PHE A 91 11.61 -10.27 -6.78
C PHE A 91 10.69 -9.91 -7.94
N VAL A 92 10.40 -8.62 -8.08
CA VAL A 92 9.62 -8.06 -9.17
C VAL A 92 10.35 -6.86 -9.75
N ASN A 93 10.04 -6.49 -10.99
CA ASN A 93 10.56 -5.23 -11.52
C ASN A 93 9.97 -4.06 -10.73
N GLU A 94 10.73 -2.98 -10.56
CA GLU A 94 10.26 -1.81 -9.82
C GLU A 94 8.95 -1.25 -10.38
N ASN A 95 8.82 -1.23 -11.71
CA ASN A 95 7.62 -0.78 -12.42
C ASN A 95 6.37 -1.65 -12.14
N GLU A 96 6.56 -2.86 -11.61
CA GLU A 96 5.49 -3.82 -11.30
C GLU A 96 5.12 -3.81 -9.81
N LEU A 97 5.89 -3.13 -8.95
CA LEU A 97 5.64 -3.10 -7.50
C LEU A 97 4.25 -2.57 -7.18
N ALA A 98 3.91 -1.39 -7.71
CA ALA A 98 2.61 -0.75 -7.45
C ALA A 98 1.43 -1.61 -7.94
N ALA A 99 1.57 -2.24 -9.12
CA ALA A 99 0.55 -3.12 -9.68
C ALA A 99 0.34 -4.37 -8.81
N ASN A 100 1.42 -4.98 -8.31
CA ASN A 100 1.32 -6.15 -7.42
C ASN A 100 0.68 -5.80 -6.08
N ILE A 101 1.02 -4.65 -5.48
CA ILE A 101 0.39 -4.18 -4.24
C ILE A 101 -1.10 -3.95 -4.45
N ALA A 102 -1.47 -3.24 -5.53
CA ALA A 102 -2.87 -2.99 -5.86
C ALA A 102 -3.64 -4.29 -6.07
N ARG A 103 -3.07 -5.26 -6.80
CA ARG A 103 -3.68 -6.58 -7.01
C ARG A 103 -3.98 -7.28 -5.69
N ILE A 104 -3.01 -7.33 -4.76
CA ILE A 104 -3.21 -7.94 -3.44
C ILE A 104 -4.39 -7.27 -2.72
N ILE A 105 -4.39 -5.93 -2.64
CA ILE A 105 -5.43 -5.14 -1.98
C ILE A 105 -6.82 -5.42 -2.60
N THR A 106 -6.92 -5.48 -3.93
CA THR A 106 -8.19 -5.69 -4.63
C THR A 106 -8.65 -7.15 -4.67
N SER A 107 -7.72 -8.11 -4.62
CA SER A 107 -8.04 -9.54 -4.73
C SER A 107 -8.78 -10.11 -3.52
N THR A 108 -8.76 -9.40 -2.40
CA THR A 108 -9.49 -9.75 -1.18
C THR A 108 -10.92 -9.15 -1.14
N CYS A 109 -11.37 -8.48 -2.21
CA CYS A 109 -12.71 -7.87 -2.28
C CYS A 109 -13.78 -8.71 -2.99
N VAL A 110 -13.58 -10.02 -3.20
CA VAL A 110 -14.65 -10.92 -3.66
C VAL A 110 -15.22 -11.66 -2.46
N ASN A 111 -16.18 -11.04 -1.79
CA ASN A 111 -17.13 -11.78 -0.97
C ASN A 111 -18.21 -12.31 -1.94
N ASN A 112 -18.25 -13.64 -2.13
CA ASN A 112 -19.51 -14.32 -2.46
C ASN A 112 -20.34 -14.45 -1.19
#